data_AF-A0A969YVL2-F1
#
_entry.id   AF-A0A969YVL2-F1
#
_cell.length_a   1.000
_cell.length_b   1.000
_cell.length_c   1.000
_cell.angle_alpha   90.00
_cell.angle_beta   90.00
_cell.angle_gamma   90.00
#
_symmetry.space_group_name_H-M   'P 1'
#
loop_
_entity.id
_entity.type
_entity.pdbx_description
1 polymer ?
#
loop_
_entity_poly.entity_id
_entity_poly.type
_entity_poly.pdbx_seq_one_letter_code
_entity_poly.pdbx_strand_id
1 'polypeptide(L)'
;MIDLPGSTAFNRRIPKQKFYENLSVTAELKRVFVEQINVIYWRNKIAPSTVNIAAGETVKEIEVIEIRLNQPGLDKRVLQLIDREIPYHILFLLVHEEQVQAWIGYKEQSRGGTAAFKPGTYYNTEWQPVNEISLRIDGLSMDAVYEGFIRQIAGERLEDKTGGGLKDAVARDERRQKLQKEIAALENKVRREKQFNIQVALNGELKRLRKELEGLSPSQRHEGHEDE
;
A
#
# COMPACT_ATOMS: atom_id res chain seq x y z
N MET A 1 12.48 12.97 8.45
CA MET A 1 12.96 11.67 7.92
C MET A 1 12.73 10.64 9.02
N ILE A 2 12.47 9.37 8.68
CA ILE A 2 12.08 8.36 9.67
C ILE A 2 13.14 8.25 10.78
N ASP A 3 12.67 8.24 12.03
CA ASP A 3 13.51 8.06 13.21
C ASP A 3 13.82 6.56 13.41
N LEU A 4 14.82 6.08 12.66
CA LEU A 4 15.31 4.70 12.75
C LEU A 4 16.67 4.66 13.46
N PRO A 5 16.96 3.60 14.24
CA PRO A 5 18.27 3.42 14.85
C PRO A 5 19.40 3.48 13.83
N GLY A 6 20.53 4.11 14.18
CA GLY A 6 21.68 4.24 13.29
C GLY A 6 22.26 2.90 12.82
N SER A 7 22.06 1.82 13.57
CA SER A 7 22.40 0.44 13.21
C SER A 7 21.66 -0.10 11.99
N THR A 8 20.55 0.52 11.61
CA THR A 8 19.81 0.18 10.39
C THR A 8 20.35 0.89 9.15
N ALA A 9 21.22 1.90 9.30
CA ALA A 9 21.65 2.73 8.18
C ALA A 9 22.51 1.95 7.18
N PHE A 10 22.15 2.05 5.90
CA PHE A 10 22.86 1.41 4.79
C PHE A 10 23.33 2.44 3.75
N ASN A 11 22.50 3.44 3.45
CA ASN A 11 22.80 4.62 2.63
C ASN A 11 23.55 4.34 1.30
N ARG A 12 23.12 3.33 0.54
CA ARG A 12 23.70 3.02 -0.78
C ARG A 12 22.82 3.50 -1.92
N ARG A 13 23.42 4.11 -2.94
CA ARG A 13 22.73 4.44 -4.20
C ARG A 13 22.49 3.18 -5.01
N ILE A 14 21.27 2.96 -5.47
CA ILE A 14 20.93 1.87 -6.39
C ILE A 14 20.87 2.42 -7.83
N PRO A 15 21.68 1.92 -8.77
CA PRO A 15 21.57 2.30 -10.17
C PRO A 15 20.20 1.89 -10.74
N LYS A 16 19.50 2.85 -11.37
CA LYS A 16 18.18 2.61 -11.99
C LYS A 16 18.20 1.44 -12.99
N GLN A 17 19.33 1.26 -13.69
CA GLN A 17 19.56 0.20 -14.68
C GLN A 17 19.21 -1.19 -14.15
N LYS A 18 19.53 -1.47 -12.88
CA LYS A 18 19.30 -2.77 -12.24
C LYS A 18 17.84 -3.23 -12.27
N PHE A 19 16.88 -2.31 -12.40
CA PHE A 19 15.46 -2.64 -12.38
C PHE A 19 14.85 -2.85 -13.75
N TYR A 20 15.46 -2.35 -14.83
CA TYR A 20 14.89 -2.40 -16.19
C TYR A 20 15.77 -3.07 -17.23
N GLU A 21 16.92 -3.63 -16.84
CA GLU A 21 17.77 -4.43 -17.73
C GLU A 21 17.18 -5.80 -18.09
N ASN A 22 16.21 -6.27 -17.30
CA ASN A 22 15.58 -7.57 -17.53
C ASN A 22 14.63 -7.55 -18.73
N LEU A 23 14.67 -8.62 -19.54
CA LEU A 23 13.85 -8.80 -20.76
C LEU A 23 12.33 -8.72 -20.54
N SER A 24 11.87 -8.83 -19.28
CA SER A 24 10.46 -8.77 -18.91
C SER A 24 9.89 -7.36 -18.78
N VAL A 25 10.72 -6.31 -18.95
CA VAL A 25 10.29 -4.91 -18.82
C VAL A 25 9.96 -4.32 -20.19
N THR A 26 8.74 -3.79 -20.34
CA THR A 26 8.31 -3.14 -21.59
C THR A 26 9.05 -1.82 -21.80
N ALA A 27 9.22 -1.42 -23.07
CA ALA A 27 9.85 -0.13 -23.41
C ALA A 27 9.12 1.06 -22.77
N GLU A 28 7.78 1.00 -22.68
CA GLU A 28 6.95 1.99 -21.98
C GLU A 28 7.31 2.07 -20.49
N LEU A 29 7.35 0.93 -19.78
CA LEU A 29 7.64 0.91 -18.35
C LEU A 29 9.07 1.37 -18.06
N LYS A 30 10.04 1.00 -18.92
CA LYS A 30 11.42 1.52 -18.84
C LYS A 30 11.45 3.04 -18.98
N ARG A 31 10.71 3.59 -19.94
CA ARG A 31 10.62 5.04 -20.14
C ARG A 31 10.03 5.74 -18.92
N VAL A 32 8.88 5.27 -18.44
CA VAL A 32 8.23 5.77 -17.21
C VAL A 32 9.20 5.72 -16.03
N PHE A 33 9.91 4.62 -15.83
CA PHE A 33 10.90 4.47 -14.76
C PHE A 33 12.00 5.53 -14.85
N VAL A 34 12.57 5.74 -16.05
CA VAL A 34 13.68 6.68 -16.25
C VAL A 34 13.24 8.14 -16.11
N GLU A 35 12.06 8.48 -16.63
CA GLU A 35 11.49 9.83 -16.59
C GLU A 35 11.03 10.22 -15.18
N GLN A 36 10.35 9.32 -14.47
CA GLN A 36 9.75 9.64 -13.16
C GLN A 36 10.74 9.61 -12.01
N ILE A 37 11.75 8.73 -12.07
CA ILE A 37 12.71 8.56 -10.98
C ILE A 37 14.00 9.33 -11.29
N ASN A 38 14.38 10.24 -10.39
CA ASN A 38 15.69 10.87 -10.40
C ASN A 38 16.76 9.86 -9.94
N VAL A 39 16.63 9.42 -8.68
CA VAL A 39 17.62 8.58 -8.00
C VAL A 39 16.94 7.70 -6.95
N ILE A 40 17.53 6.52 -6.72
CA ILE A 40 17.07 5.55 -5.73
C ILE A 40 18.19 5.35 -4.70
N TYR A 41 17.84 5.44 -3.43
CA TYR A 41 18.72 5.17 -2.30
C TYR A 41 18.14 4.07 -1.43
N TRP A 42 18.97 3.07 -1.14
CA TRP A 42 18.72 2.16 -0.05
C TRP A 42 19.19 2.83 1.24
N ARG A 43 18.24 3.34 2.03
CA ARG A 43 18.52 4.13 3.22
C ARG A 43 18.81 3.26 4.42
N ASN A 44 17.92 2.31 4.68
CA ASN A 44 18.01 1.47 5.87
C ASN A 44 17.68 0.01 5.55
N LYS A 45 18.26 -0.88 6.36
CA LYS A 45 17.93 -2.29 6.44
C LYS A 45 17.47 -2.58 7.87
N ILE A 46 16.23 -3.01 8.02
CA ILE A 46 15.63 -3.38 9.30
C ILE A 46 15.59 -4.90 9.37
N ALA A 47 16.39 -5.46 10.25
CA ALA A 47 16.49 -6.89 10.52
C ALA A 47 16.58 -7.14 12.04
N PRO A 48 16.33 -8.37 12.52
CA PRO A 48 16.41 -8.71 13.94
C PRO A 48 17.71 -8.22 14.61
N SER A 49 18.84 -8.36 13.90
CA SER A 49 20.16 -7.94 14.37
C SER A 49 20.37 -6.42 14.41
N THR A 50 19.65 -5.64 13.60
CA THR A 50 19.84 -4.18 13.52
C THR A 50 18.97 -3.44 14.53
N VAL A 51 17.83 -4.00 14.91
CA VAL A 51 16.88 -3.34 15.85
C VAL A 51 16.66 -4.12 17.15
N ASN A 52 17.38 -5.23 17.34
CA ASN A 52 17.34 -6.07 18.55
C ASN A 52 15.93 -6.58 18.90
N ILE A 53 15.26 -7.18 17.91
CA ILE A 53 13.93 -7.80 18.08
C ILE A 53 13.96 -9.26 17.61
N ALA A 54 12.91 -10.03 17.91
CA ALA A 54 12.80 -11.41 17.47
C ALA A 54 12.68 -11.51 15.94
N ALA A 55 13.20 -12.60 15.37
CA ALA A 55 12.92 -12.94 13.98
C ALA A 55 11.42 -13.12 13.76
N GLY A 56 10.93 -12.72 12.59
CA GLY A 56 9.57 -13.01 12.16
C GLY A 56 9.47 -14.41 11.58
N GLU A 57 8.29 -14.99 11.67
CA GLU A 57 7.91 -16.22 10.96
C GLU A 57 7.81 -15.97 9.45
N THR A 58 7.30 -14.79 9.07
CA THR A 58 7.03 -14.43 7.67
C THR A 58 7.97 -13.33 7.17
N VAL A 59 8.24 -12.34 8.01
CA VAL A 59 9.07 -11.17 7.68
C VAL A 59 10.49 -11.39 8.18
N LYS A 60 11.44 -11.56 7.25
CA LYS A 60 12.86 -11.71 7.60
C LYS A 60 13.56 -10.37 7.79
N GLU A 61 13.32 -9.45 6.88
CA GLU A 61 13.87 -8.09 6.88
C GLU A 61 12.96 -7.15 6.09
N ILE A 62 13.05 -5.86 6.41
CA ILE A 62 12.36 -4.76 5.75
C ILE A 62 13.40 -3.78 5.24
N GLU A 63 13.37 -3.50 3.94
CA GLU A 63 14.27 -2.57 3.29
C GLU A 63 13.61 -1.21 3.10
N VAL A 64 14.29 -0.15 3.53
CA VAL A 64 13.80 1.22 3.38
C VAL A 64 14.45 1.84 2.16
N ILE A 65 13.65 2.05 1.12
CA ILE A 65 14.10 2.58 -0.17
C ILE A 65 13.53 3.98 -0.37
N GLU A 66 14.40 4.98 -0.40
CA GLU A 66 14.05 6.33 -0.82
C GLU A 66 14.13 6.44 -2.34
N ILE A 67 13.06 6.90 -2.97
CA ILE A 67 12.99 7.18 -4.40
C ILE A 67 12.74 8.68 -4.54
N ARG A 68 13.73 9.40 -5.07
CA ARG A 68 13.55 10.81 -5.43
C ARG A 68 12.91 10.90 -6.80
N LEU A 69 11.79 11.60 -6.90
CA LEU A 69 11.01 11.75 -8.11
C LEU A 69 11.37 13.06 -8.83
N ASN A 70 11.21 13.06 -10.16
CA ASN A 70 11.30 14.26 -10.99
C ASN A 70 9.96 15.00 -11.12
N GLN A 71 8.86 14.37 -10.68
CA GLN A 71 7.50 14.91 -10.78
C GLN A 71 6.67 14.47 -9.57
N PRO A 72 5.57 15.18 -9.25
CA PRO A 72 4.67 14.81 -8.16
C PRO A 72 3.86 13.57 -8.58
N GLY A 73 4.37 12.39 -8.24
CA GLY A 73 3.69 11.12 -8.45
C GLY A 73 4.55 10.06 -9.15
N LEU A 74 4.20 8.80 -8.89
CA LEU A 74 4.88 7.63 -9.42
C LEU A 74 3.84 6.63 -9.94
N ASP A 75 4.08 6.06 -11.10
CA ASP A 75 3.29 4.95 -11.62
C ASP A 75 3.46 3.72 -10.71
N LYS A 76 2.36 3.16 -10.21
CA LYS A 76 2.38 1.99 -9.31
C LYS A 76 3.10 0.79 -9.94
N ARG A 77 3.14 0.68 -11.27
CA ARG A 77 3.89 -0.37 -11.99
C ARG A 77 5.39 -0.30 -11.70
N VAL A 78 5.92 0.88 -11.39
CA VAL A 78 7.33 1.06 -11.01
C VAL A 78 7.62 0.48 -9.63
N LEU A 79 6.74 0.68 -8.64
CA LEU A 79 6.88 0.07 -7.32
C LEU A 79 6.81 -1.45 -7.40
N GLN A 80 5.86 -1.98 -8.18
CA GLN A 80 5.73 -3.42 -8.44
C GLN A 80 6.98 -4.00 -9.09
N LEU A 81 7.61 -3.26 -10.01
CA LEU A 81 8.85 -3.69 -10.64
C LEU A 81 9.98 -3.80 -9.62
N ILE A 82 10.17 -2.78 -8.76
CA ILE A 82 11.21 -2.80 -7.73
C ILE A 82 10.97 -3.94 -6.73
N ASP A 83 9.71 -4.13 -6.30
CA ASP A 83 9.32 -5.20 -5.37
C ASP A 83 9.57 -6.59 -5.94
N ARG A 84 9.43 -6.79 -7.25
CA ARG A 84 9.68 -8.08 -7.90
C ARG A 84 11.17 -8.44 -7.93
N GLU A 85 12.04 -7.44 -8.09
CA GLU A 85 13.48 -7.63 -8.18
C GLU A 85 14.15 -7.79 -6.80
N ILE A 86 13.51 -7.30 -5.73
CA ILE A 86 14.01 -7.37 -4.36
C ILE A 86 13.13 -8.34 -3.54
N PRO A 87 13.63 -9.54 -3.18
CA PRO A 87 12.84 -10.61 -2.56
C PRO A 87 12.57 -10.40 -1.05
N TYR A 88 12.45 -9.15 -0.60
CA TYR A 88 12.22 -8.76 0.79
C TYR A 88 11.06 -7.77 0.91
N HIS A 89 10.59 -7.48 2.13
CA HIS A 89 9.56 -6.46 2.34
C HIS A 89 10.19 -5.08 2.14
N ILE A 90 9.49 -4.16 1.49
CA ILE A 90 10.03 -2.83 1.17
C ILE A 90 9.09 -1.76 1.71
N LEU A 91 9.69 -0.82 2.43
CA LEU A 91 9.10 0.47 2.75
C LEU A 91 9.68 1.50 1.78
N PHE A 92 8.83 2.01 0.89
CA PHE A 92 9.21 3.04 -0.07
C PHE A 92 8.96 4.43 0.51
N LEU A 93 9.93 5.32 0.35
CA LEU A 93 9.80 6.74 0.64
C LEU A 93 9.93 7.51 -0.66
N LEU A 94 8.81 7.94 -1.21
CA LEU A 94 8.79 8.78 -2.39
C LEU A 94 9.05 10.22 -1.96
N VAL A 95 10.09 10.83 -2.49
CA VAL A 95 10.46 12.21 -2.16
C VAL A 95 10.38 13.05 -3.42
N HIS A 96 9.65 14.15 -3.36
CA HIS A 96 9.60 15.16 -4.41
C HIS A 96 9.77 16.52 -3.73
N GLU A 97 10.82 17.26 -4.09
CA GLU A 97 11.18 18.51 -3.41
C GLU A 97 11.31 18.33 -1.89
N GLU A 98 10.53 19.06 -1.09
CA GLU A 98 10.51 18.99 0.38
C GLU A 98 9.35 18.12 0.92
N GLN A 99 8.66 17.40 0.05
CA GLN A 99 7.54 16.54 0.38
C GLN A 99 7.94 15.06 0.32
N VAL A 100 7.35 14.25 1.18
CA VAL A 100 7.53 12.81 1.25
C VAL A 100 6.19 12.09 1.33
N GLN A 101 6.15 10.91 0.73
CA GLN A 101 5.04 9.98 0.80
C GLN A 101 5.57 8.57 1.07
N ALA A 102 5.08 7.93 2.14
CA ALA A 102 5.44 6.54 2.43
C ALA A 102 4.50 5.57 1.70
N TRP A 103 5.07 4.50 1.18
CA TRP A 103 4.36 3.42 0.50
C TRP A 103 4.84 2.07 1.03
N ILE A 104 3.89 1.17 1.29
CA ILE A 104 4.20 -0.21 1.71
C ILE A 104 3.21 -1.17 1.06
N GLY A 105 3.73 -2.26 0.51
CA GLY A 105 2.91 -3.31 -0.09
C GLY A 105 2.62 -4.42 0.92
N TYR A 106 1.36 -4.83 1.05
CA TYR A 106 1.02 -6.03 1.82
C TYR A 106 1.33 -7.30 1.02
N LYS A 107 2.35 -8.04 1.45
CA LYS A 107 2.76 -9.34 0.91
C LYS A 107 2.27 -10.49 1.81
N GLU A 108 1.46 -11.40 1.27
CA GLU A 108 1.19 -12.70 1.90
C GLU A 108 2.20 -13.73 1.39
N GLN A 109 2.88 -14.46 2.27
CA GLN A 109 3.58 -15.67 1.84
C GLN A 109 2.56 -16.74 1.45
N SER A 110 2.51 -17.06 0.17
CA SER A 110 1.92 -18.30 -0.32
C SER A 110 2.65 -19.48 0.34
N ARG A 111 1.91 -20.42 0.96
CA ARG A 111 2.43 -21.67 1.55
C ARG A 111 3.13 -22.61 0.53
N GLY A 112 3.27 -22.21 -0.74
CA GLY A 112 3.75 -23.04 -1.85
C GLY A 112 5.17 -22.73 -2.36
N GLY A 113 6.07 -22.17 -1.54
CA GLY A 113 7.50 -22.03 -1.87
C GLY A 113 7.85 -21.01 -2.97
N THR A 114 6.84 -20.51 -3.69
CA THR A 114 6.92 -19.29 -4.48
C THR A 114 5.98 -18.29 -3.82
N ALA A 115 6.54 -17.26 -3.20
CA ALA A 115 5.79 -16.06 -2.86
C ALA A 115 5.40 -15.39 -4.19
N ALA A 116 4.39 -15.94 -4.86
CA ALA A 116 3.72 -15.23 -5.94
C ALA A 116 3.13 -13.99 -5.28
N PHE A 117 3.82 -12.86 -5.45
CA PHE A 117 3.37 -11.53 -5.10
C PHE A 117 1.94 -11.41 -5.61
N LYS A 118 0.93 -11.43 -4.73
CA LYS A 118 -0.39 -10.97 -5.13
C LYS A 118 -0.21 -9.49 -5.46
N PRO A 119 -0.37 -9.07 -6.72
CA PRO A 119 -0.42 -7.66 -7.02
C PRO A 119 -1.74 -7.16 -6.44
N GLY A 120 -1.69 -6.50 -5.29
CA GLY A 120 -2.92 -6.18 -4.57
C GLY A 120 -2.89 -4.81 -3.97
N THR A 121 -2.19 -4.68 -2.84
CA THR A 121 -2.59 -3.63 -1.91
C THR A 121 -1.36 -2.91 -1.37
N TYR A 122 -0.95 -1.90 -2.15
CA TYR A 122 -0.07 -0.86 -1.63
C TYR A 122 -0.89 0.14 -0.85
N TYR A 123 -0.45 0.41 0.36
CA TYR A 123 -0.92 1.52 1.17
C TYR A 123 0.05 2.67 1.05
N ASN A 124 -0.48 3.87 1.15
CA ASN A 124 0.30 5.08 1.06
C ASN A 124 -0.27 6.13 2.00
N THR A 125 0.63 6.93 2.58
CA THR A 125 0.25 8.17 3.26
C THR A 125 -0.14 9.23 2.24
N GLU A 126 -0.71 10.35 2.70
CA GLU A 126 -0.72 11.57 1.91
C GLU A 126 0.71 12.15 1.79
N TRP A 127 0.89 13.08 0.85
CA TRP A 127 2.12 13.88 0.77
C TRP A 127 2.18 14.81 1.98
N GLN A 128 3.32 14.82 2.65
CA GLN A 128 3.57 15.66 3.81
C GLN A 128 5.02 16.14 3.82
N PRO A 129 5.35 17.21 4.56
CA PRO A 129 6.73 17.66 4.71
C PRO A 129 7.68 16.56 5.18
N VAL A 130 8.92 16.53 4.65
CA VAL A 130 9.93 15.50 4.96
C VAL A 130 10.28 15.44 6.46
N ASN A 131 10.07 16.51 7.20
CA ASN A 131 10.28 16.59 8.66
C ASN A 131 9.07 16.13 9.49
N GLU A 132 7.87 16.03 8.90
CA GLU A 132 6.65 15.65 9.61
C GLU A 132 6.35 14.16 9.53
N ILE A 133 6.95 13.44 8.57
CA ILE A 133 6.79 11.98 8.52
C ILE A 133 7.36 11.32 9.77
N SER A 134 6.47 10.71 10.56
CA SER A 134 6.81 9.92 11.74
C SER A 134 6.34 8.49 11.55
N LEU A 135 7.26 7.60 11.18
CA LEU A 135 7.04 6.15 11.21
C LEU A 135 7.87 5.57 12.35
N ARG A 136 7.24 4.73 13.19
CA ARG A 136 7.89 4.13 14.36
C ARG A 136 7.97 2.63 14.21
N ILE A 137 9.07 2.06 14.70
CA ILE A 137 9.21 0.61 14.85
C ILE A 137 8.47 0.23 16.12
N ASP A 138 7.29 -0.35 15.96
CA ASP A 138 6.49 -0.88 17.07
C ASP A 138 6.39 -2.40 16.95
N GLY A 139 6.65 -3.12 18.04
CA GLY A 139 6.54 -4.58 18.09
C GLY A 139 7.83 -5.29 18.50
N LEU A 140 7.69 -6.53 18.98
CA LEU A 140 8.79 -7.35 19.50
C LEU A 140 9.31 -8.39 18.51
N SER A 141 8.73 -8.46 17.30
CA SER A 141 9.15 -9.34 16.21
C SER A 141 9.07 -8.62 14.86
N MET A 142 9.80 -9.12 13.86
CA MET A 142 9.76 -8.53 12.51
C MET A 142 8.36 -8.53 11.88
N ASP A 143 7.52 -9.53 12.17
CA ASP A 143 6.13 -9.57 11.68
C ASP A 143 5.31 -8.43 12.29
N ALA A 144 5.46 -8.20 13.61
CA ALA A 144 4.78 -7.13 14.31
C ALA A 144 5.21 -5.74 13.82
N VAL A 145 6.52 -5.56 13.56
CA VAL A 145 7.06 -4.31 13.01
C VAL A 145 6.50 -4.01 11.62
N TYR A 146 6.45 -5.02 10.76
CA TYR A 146 5.88 -4.88 9.44
C TYR A 146 4.38 -4.58 9.47
N GLU A 147 3.62 -5.26 10.32
CA GLU A 147 2.22 -4.95 10.56
C GLU A 147 2.02 -3.53 11.08
N GLY A 148 2.85 -3.09 12.02
CA GLY A 148 2.87 -1.74 12.55
C GLY A 148 3.04 -0.69 11.45
N PHE A 149 4.02 -0.86 10.56
CA PHE A 149 4.21 0.05 9.42
C PHE A 149 3.01 0.08 8.48
N ILE A 150 2.42 -1.08 8.17
CA ILE A 150 1.23 -1.13 7.31
C ILE A 150 0.08 -0.35 7.96
N ARG A 151 -0.17 -0.55 9.25
CA ARG A 151 -1.24 0.17 9.96
C ARG A 151 -0.98 1.67 10.03
N GLN A 152 0.25 2.08 10.33
CA GLN A 152 0.64 3.50 10.35
C GLN A 152 0.47 4.17 8.98
N ILE A 153 0.80 3.46 7.88
CA ILE A 153 0.73 4.01 6.51
C ILE A 153 -0.69 3.96 5.94
N ALA A 154 -1.44 2.89 6.22
CA ALA A 154 -2.81 2.74 5.77
C ALA A 154 -3.80 3.60 6.56
N GLY A 155 -3.47 3.94 7.81
CA GLY A 155 -4.29 4.72 8.72
C GLY A 155 -5.69 4.13 8.86
N GLU A 156 -6.70 5.00 8.72
CA GLU A 156 -8.13 4.66 8.82
C GLU A 156 -8.58 3.56 7.84
N ARG A 157 -7.87 3.33 6.73
CA ARG A 157 -8.24 2.29 5.74
C ARG A 157 -8.19 0.89 6.36
N LEU A 158 -7.27 0.68 7.30
CA LEU A 158 -7.07 -0.55 8.04
C LEU A 158 -7.39 -0.42 9.53
N GLU A 159 -8.03 0.67 9.94
CA GLU A 159 -8.52 0.80 11.32
C GLU A 159 -9.52 -0.31 11.60
N ASP A 160 -9.18 -1.12 12.59
CA ASP A 160 -9.98 -2.25 12.98
C ASP A 160 -10.62 -2.00 14.34
N LYS A 161 -11.79 -1.35 14.34
CA LYS A 161 -12.60 -1.18 15.56
C LYS A 161 -13.16 -2.51 16.10
N THR A 162 -12.99 -3.60 15.36
CA THR A 162 -13.48 -4.95 15.70
C THR A 162 -12.40 -5.91 16.22
N GLY A 163 -11.14 -5.47 16.33
CA GLY A 163 -10.08 -6.26 16.96
C GLY A 163 -9.57 -7.48 16.15
N GLY A 164 -9.76 -7.48 14.83
CA GLY A 164 -9.24 -8.51 13.93
C GLY A 164 -7.76 -8.34 13.57
N GLY A 165 -7.17 -9.39 13.02
CA GLY A 165 -5.77 -9.38 12.56
C GLY A 165 -5.59 -8.54 11.30
N LEU A 166 -4.34 -8.13 10.99
CA LEU A 166 -4.02 -7.35 9.80
C LEU A 166 -4.59 -7.97 8.52
N LYS A 167 -4.52 -9.31 8.40
CA LYS A 167 -5.04 -10.06 7.26
C LYS A 167 -6.54 -9.80 7.03
N ASP A 168 -7.34 -9.78 8.10
CA ASP A 168 -8.77 -9.55 8.00
C ASP A 168 -9.09 -8.09 7.65
N ALA A 169 -8.27 -7.15 8.15
CA ALA A 169 -8.38 -5.74 7.79
C ALA A 169 -8.07 -5.52 6.30
N VAL A 170 -7.00 -6.13 5.79
CA VAL A 170 -6.64 -6.06 4.37
C VAL A 170 -7.71 -6.71 3.49
N ALA A 171 -8.20 -7.90 3.86
CA ALA A 171 -9.26 -8.58 3.09
C ALA A 171 -10.56 -7.75 3.01
N ARG A 172 -10.92 -7.05 4.10
CA ARG A 172 -12.06 -6.12 4.12
C ARG A 172 -11.84 -4.93 3.20
N ASP A 173 -10.66 -4.31 3.25
CA ASP A 173 -10.35 -3.17 2.39
C ASP A 173 -10.32 -3.57 0.90
N GLU A 174 -9.75 -4.72 0.57
CA GLU A 174 -9.78 -5.28 -0.79
C GLU A 174 -11.21 -5.49 -1.29
N ARG A 175 -12.10 -6.03 -0.43
CA ARG A 175 -13.51 -6.20 -0.76
C ARG A 175 -14.20 -4.85 -0.98
N ARG A 176 -13.93 -3.86 -0.12
CA ARG A 176 -14.44 -2.49 -0.23
C ARG A 176 -14.04 -1.85 -1.55
N GLN A 177 -12.75 -1.91 -1.91
CA GLN A 177 -12.24 -1.36 -3.16
C GLN A 177 -12.85 -2.04 -4.39
N LYS A 178 -13.04 -3.37 -4.35
CA LYS A 178 -13.67 -4.11 -5.44
C LYS A 178 -15.13 -3.67 -5.64
N LEU A 179 -15.91 -3.58 -4.57
CA LEU A 179 -17.30 -3.12 -4.63
C LEU A 179 -17.39 -1.68 -5.13
N GLN A 180 -16.52 -0.77 -4.69
CA GLN A 180 -16.49 0.61 -5.19
C GLN A 180 -16.24 0.67 -6.71
N LYS A 181 -15.31 -0.13 -7.23
CA LYS A 181 -15.06 -0.22 -8.69
C LYS A 181 -16.27 -0.78 -9.44
N GLU A 182 -16.91 -1.82 -8.90
CA GLU A 182 -18.12 -2.40 -9.49
C GLU A 182 -19.28 -1.39 -9.51
N ILE A 183 -19.48 -0.65 -8.41
CA ILE A 183 -20.49 0.42 -8.32
C ILE A 183 -20.20 1.51 -9.34
N ALA A 184 -18.97 2.03 -9.43
CA ALA A 184 -18.62 3.07 -10.39
C ALA A 184 -18.79 2.60 -11.86
N ALA A 185 -18.47 1.34 -12.15
CA ALA A 185 -18.70 0.76 -13.47
C ALA A 185 -20.19 0.63 -13.77
N LEU A 186 -21.00 0.21 -12.79
CA LEU A 186 -22.44 0.05 -12.93
C LEU A 186 -23.16 1.41 -13.05
N GLU A 187 -22.75 2.41 -12.28
CA GLU A 187 -23.23 3.80 -12.39
C GLU A 187 -23.03 4.35 -13.80
N ASN A 188 -21.83 4.13 -14.36
CA ASN A 188 -21.54 4.53 -15.74
C ASN A 188 -22.40 3.78 -16.76
N LYS A 189 -22.70 2.49 -16.52
CA LYS A 189 -23.62 1.72 -17.37
C LYS A 189 -25.05 2.24 -17.29
N VAL A 190 -25.57 2.49 -16.08
CA VAL A 190 -26.90 3.08 -15.84
C VAL A 190 -27.06 4.41 -16.56
N ARG A 191 -26.02 5.26 -16.53
CA ARG A 191 -26.02 6.57 -17.20
C ARG A 191 -26.02 6.47 -18.72
N ARG A 192 -25.39 5.44 -19.29
CA ARG A 192 -25.28 5.25 -20.75
C ARG A 192 -26.47 4.50 -21.35
N GLU A 193 -27.20 3.75 -20.54
CA GLU A 193 -28.35 2.97 -20.98
C GLU A 193 -29.56 3.86 -21.29
N LYS A 194 -30.23 3.60 -22.42
CA LYS A 194 -31.39 4.35 -22.90
C LYS A 194 -32.70 3.62 -22.64
N GLN A 195 -32.67 2.29 -22.52
CA GLN A 195 -33.87 1.49 -22.27
C GLN A 195 -34.23 1.52 -20.78
N PHE A 196 -35.39 2.10 -20.45
CA PHE A 196 -35.86 2.27 -19.07
C PHE A 196 -35.88 0.95 -18.27
N ASN A 197 -36.35 -0.15 -18.87
CA ASN A 197 -36.43 -1.44 -18.17
C ASN A 197 -35.06 -1.98 -17.76
N ILE A 198 -34.02 -1.77 -18.59
CA ILE A 198 -32.65 -2.18 -18.27
C ILE A 198 -32.06 -1.23 -17.22
N GLN A 199 -32.35 0.06 -17.32
CA GLN A 199 -31.94 1.05 -16.33
C GLN A 199 -32.49 0.73 -14.93
N VAL A 200 -33.76 0.29 -14.84
CA VAL A 200 -34.38 -0.14 -13.58
C VAL A 200 -33.69 -1.39 -13.01
N ALA A 201 -33.40 -2.39 -13.85
CA ALA A 201 -32.68 -3.60 -13.41
C ALA A 201 -31.27 -3.28 -12.90
N LEU A 202 -30.51 -2.46 -13.62
CA LEU A 202 -29.18 -2.01 -13.23
C LEU A 202 -29.22 -1.19 -11.93
N ASN A 203 -30.21 -0.32 -11.74
CA ASN A 203 -30.39 0.43 -10.48
C ASN A 203 -30.70 -0.50 -9.29
N GLY A 204 -31.41 -1.60 -9.50
CA GLY A 204 -31.65 -2.62 -8.47
C GLY A 204 -30.34 -3.27 -8.00
N GLU A 205 -29.48 -3.66 -8.94
CA GLU A 205 -28.15 -4.21 -8.64
C GLU A 205 -27.24 -3.16 -7.96
N LEU A 206 -27.29 -1.91 -8.42
CA LEU A 206 -26.58 -0.79 -7.83
C LEU A 206 -26.91 -0.60 -6.35
N LYS A 207 -28.21 -0.64 -6.01
CA LYS A 207 -28.69 -0.53 -4.62
C LYS A 207 -28.21 -1.70 -3.76
N ARG A 208 -28.17 -2.92 -4.31
CA ARG A 208 -27.65 -4.09 -3.60
C ARG A 208 -26.17 -3.95 -3.28
N LEU A 209 -25.35 -3.55 -4.26
CA LEU A 209 -23.91 -3.38 -4.08
C LEU A 209 -23.57 -2.24 -3.11
N ARG A 210 -24.32 -1.12 -3.16
CA ARG A 210 -24.18 -0.03 -2.18
C ARG A 210 -24.49 -0.48 -0.75
N LYS A 211 -25.55 -1.28 -0.56
CA LYS A 211 -25.88 -1.85 0.77
C LYS A 211 -24.80 -2.80 1.29
N GLU A 212 -24.18 -3.59 0.41
CA GLU A 212 -23.04 -4.44 0.78
C GLU A 212 -21.83 -3.60 1.21
N LEU A 213 -21.55 -2.50 0.50
CA LEU A 213 -20.48 -1.56 0.86
C LEU A 213 -20.72 -0.85 2.20
N GLU A 214 -21.96 -0.45 2.48
CA GLU A 214 -22.37 0.13 3.77
C GLU A 214 -22.15 -0.84 4.92
N GLY A 215 -22.45 -2.13 4.73
CA GLY A 215 -22.20 -3.17 5.74
C GLY A 215 -20.71 -3.43 6.04
N LEU A 216 -19.81 -3.06 5.12
CA LEU A 216 -18.35 -3.15 5.26
C LEU A 216 -17.70 -1.85 5.75
N SER A 217 -18.46 -0.76 5.77
CA SER A 217 -18.07 0.51 6.37
C SER A 217 -18.39 0.42 7.86
N PRO A 218 -17.53 0.92 8.77
CA PRO A 218 -17.87 0.93 10.18
C PRO A 218 -19.20 1.66 10.33
N SER A 219 -20.19 0.97 10.85
CA SER A 219 -21.50 1.54 11.11
C SER A 219 -21.28 2.82 11.91
N GLN A 220 -21.58 3.97 11.32
CA GLN A 220 -21.97 5.13 12.10
C GLN A 220 -23.21 4.66 12.85
N ARG A 221 -23.01 4.09 14.05
CA ARG A 221 -24.11 3.98 15.00
C ARG A 221 -24.55 5.42 15.19
N HIS A 222 -25.76 5.70 14.74
CA HIS A 222 -26.54 6.84 15.16
C HIS A 222 -26.19 7.17 16.61
N GLU A 223 -25.47 8.27 16.84
CA GLU A 223 -25.68 9.06 18.03
C GLU A 223 -27.09 9.61 17.86
N GLY A 224 -28.06 8.81 18.29
CA GLY A 224 -29.39 9.30 18.57
C GLY A 224 -29.25 10.26 19.73
N HIS A 225 -29.57 11.52 19.44
CA HIS A 225 -30.10 12.48 20.40
C HIS A 225 -30.91 11.74 21.48
N GLU A 226 -30.40 11.75 22.72
CA GLU A 226 -31.26 11.77 23.90
C GLU A 226 -31.36 13.23 24.30
N ASP A 227 -32.29 13.95 23.66
CA ASP A 227 -32.92 15.12 24.24
C ASP A 227 -34.22 14.66 24.91
N GLU A 228 -34.41 15.20 26.11
CA GLU A 228 -35.57 15.15 27.04
C GLU A 228 -35.62 14.04 28.11
#